data_AF-A0A2A4HQP1-F1
#
_entry.id   AF-A0A2A4HQP1-F1
#
_cell.length_a   1.000
_cell.length_b   1.000
_cell.length_c   1.000
_cell.angle_alpha   90.00
_cell.angle_beta   90.00
_cell.angle_gamma   90.00
#
_symmetry.space_group_name_H-M   'P 1'
#
loop_
_entity.id
_entity.type
_entity.pdbx_description
1 polymer ?
#
loop_
_entity_poly.entity_id
_entity_poly.type
_entity_poly.pdbx_seq_one_letter_code
_entity_poly.pdbx_strand_id
1 'polypeptide(L)'
;MIAIHEDNNLLVKGMGIEFSPSQRYDAYYGIIDFEFWLRHYVGEEYVGEEYVDEEIVDWVKANIHPLDISFKLAEHHGIVLLKSSGFDALNWSARVSFANLDDESYAAIGRSVRAIASGYVQAYQAFKGAVKA
;
A
#
# COMPACT_ATOMS: atom_id res chain seq x y z
N MET A 1 1.50 18.39 -24.50
CA MET A 1 1.42 18.88 -23.11
C MET A 1 0.44 17.97 -22.40
N ILE A 2 0.94 16.89 -21.79
CA ILE A 2 0.13 16.05 -20.91
C ILE A 2 0.35 16.67 -19.53
N ALA A 3 -0.69 17.29 -18.97
CA ALA A 3 -0.63 17.83 -17.63
C ALA A 3 -0.64 16.64 -16.67
N ILE A 4 0.48 16.40 -15.99
CA ILE A 4 0.59 15.43 -14.90
C ILE A 4 1.06 16.27 -13.72
N HIS A 5 0.16 16.93 -13.00
CA HIS A 5 0.61 17.88 -11.98
C HIS A 5 -0.23 18.00 -10.71
N GLU A 6 -1.38 17.31 -10.58
CA GLU A 6 -2.18 17.30 -9.33
C GLU A 6 -2.53 15.89 -8.81
N ASP A 7 -2.55 14.89 -9.68
CA ASP A 7 -3.17 13.56 -9.47
C ASP A 7 -2.46 12.71 -8.40
N ASN A 8 -1.16 12.94 -8.19
CA ASN A 8 -0.37 12.26 -7.16
C ASN A 8 -0.85 12.55 -5.73
N ASN A 9 -1.50 13.70 -5.53
CA ASN A 9 -1.94 14.12 -4.21
C ASN A 9 -3.09 13.24 -3.68
N LEU A 10 -3.94 12.70 -4.57
CA LEU A 10 -5.11 11.93 -4.13
C LEU A 10 -4.77 10.50 -3.73
N LEU A 11 -3.82 9.85 -4.43
CA LEU A 11 -3.29 8.56 -4.02
C LEU A 11 -2.67 8.63 -2.63
N VAL A 12 -1.74 9.57 -2.43
CA VAL A 12 -1.00 9.71 -1.16
C VAL A 12 -1.92 10.15 -0.01
N LYS A 13 -2.86 11.08 -0.25
CA LYS A 13 -3.91 11.44 0.71
C LYS A 13 -4.79 10.23 1.06
N GLY A 14 -5.17 9.43 0.07
CA GLY A 14 -5.94 8.21 0.28
C GLY A 14 -5.19 7.20 1.15
N MET A 15 -3.86 7.11 0.99
CA MET A 15 -2.97 6.31 1.82
C MET A 15 -2.73 6.91 3.21
N GLY A 16 -3.15 8.15 3.47
CA GLY A 16 -2.92 8.83 4.75
C GLY A 16 -1.51 9.39 4.93
N ILE A 17 -0.74 9.58 3.85
CA ILE A 17 0.64 10.03 3.92
C ILE A 17 0.79 11.45 3.38
N GLU A 18 1.70 12.22 3.99
CA GLU A 18 2.20 13.46 3.41
C GLU A 18 3.32 13.14 2.42
N PHE A 19 3.22 13.68 1.21
CA PHE A 19 4.21 13.45 0.15
C PHE A 19 4.76 14.79 -0.36
N SER A 20 6.09 14.90 -0.38
CA SER A 20 6.79 16.04 -0.95
C SER A 20 7.66 15.57 -2.12
N PRO A 21 7.28 15.85 -3.38
CA PRO A 21 8.04 15.40 -4.54
C PRO A 21 9.38 16.13 -4.65
N SER A 22 10.44 15.40 -4.99
CA SER A 22 11.72 16.01 -5.37
C SER A 22 11.62 16.70 -6.75
N GLN A 23 12.56 17.61 -7.05
CA GLN A 23 12.64 18.26 -8.38
C GLN A 23 12.78 17.29 -9.57
N ARG A 24 13.15 16.03 -9.34
CA ARG A 24 13.34 15.01 -10.39
C ARG A 24 12.15 14.06 -10.53
N TYR A 25 11.07 14.30 -9.79
CA TYR A 25 9.88 13.48 -9.86
C TYR A 25 9.09 13.83 -11.12
N ASP A 26 9.02 12.89 -12.07
CA ASP A 26 8.37 13.06 -13.37
C ASP A 26 6.88 12.70 -13.36
N ALA A 27 6.38 12.22 -12.22
CA ALA A 27 4.99 11.86 -11.98
C ALA A 27 4.42 10.81 -12.97
N TYR A 28 5.22 10.07 -13.73
CA TYR A 28 4.66 9.15 -14.73
C TYR A 28 4.26 7.79 -14.12
N TYR A 29 5.07 7.28 -13.19
CA TYR A 29 4.75 6.10 -12.38
C TYR A 29 5.10 6.33 -10.91
N GLY A 30 4.30 5.73 -10.03
CA GLY A 30 4.56 5.62 -8.60
C GLY A 30 4.81 4.17 -8.21
N ILE A 31 5.64 3.96 -7.18
CA ILE A 31 5.78 2.65 -6.53
C ILE A 31 5.20 2.78 -5.13
N ILE A 32 4.18 1.97 -4.85
CA ILE A 32 3.72 1.72 -3.49
C ILE A 32 4.63 0.63 -2.94
N ASP A 33 5.52 1.00 -2.03
CA ASP A 33 6.26 0.05 -1.20
C ASP A 33 5.43 -0.24 0.05
N PHE A 34 4.76 -1.39 0.04
CA PHE A 34 3.81 -1.74 1.08
C PHE A 34 4.50 -2.26 2.34
N GLU A 35 5.67 -2.88 2.24
CA GLU A 35 6.44 -3.23 3.44
C GLU A 35 6.89 -1.97 4.17
N PHE A 36 7.45 -1.00 3.44
CA PHE A 36 7.83 0.30 4.02
C PHE A 36 6.62 0.99 4.65
N TRP A 37 5.50 1.03 3.92
CA TRP A 37 4.27 1.68 4.38
C TRP A 37 3.70 0.99 5.64
N LEU A 38 3.63 -0.34 5.69
CA LEU A 38 3.20 -1.07 6.89
C LEU A 38 4.08 -0.75 8.10
N ARG A 39 5.41 -0.75 7.92
CA ARG A 39 6.34 -0.46 9.02
C ARG A 39 6.13 0.95 9.60
N HIS A 40 5.96 1.96 8.74
CA HIS A 40 5.87 3.36 9.17
C HIS A 40 4.47 3.79 9.60
N TYR A 41 3.41 3.23 9.01
CA TYR A 41 2.05 3.75 9.18
C TYR A 41 1.08 2.76 9.81
N VAL A 42 1.48 1.50 10.02
CA VAL A 42 0.69 0.54 10.81
C VAL A 42 1.33 0.27 12.17
N GLY A 43 2.66 0.25 12.24
CA GLY A 43 3.39 0.14 13.52
C GLY A 43 3.37 1.42 14.36
N GLU A 44 3.36 2.59 13.72
CA GLU A 44 3.39 3.89 14.43
C GLU A 44 1.99 4.52 14.57
N GLU A 45 1.03 4.14 13.72
CA GLU A 45 -0.30 4.72 13.70
C GLU A 45 -1.38 3.67 14.00
N TYR A 46 -2.06 3.87 15.13
CA TYR A 46 -3.38 3.36 15.51
C TYR A 46 -4.22 2.91 14.30
N VAL A 47 -4.18 1.63 13.93
CA VAL A 47 -5.19 1.04 13.04
C VAL A 47 -6.41 0.69 13.91
N GLY A 48 -7.20 1.72 14.26
CA GLY A 48 -8.27 1.62 15.26
C GLY A 48 -7.80 1.98 16.66
N GLU A 49 -8.42 1.43 17.72
CA GLU A 49 -8.08 1.72 19.14
C GLU A 49 -6.95 0.83 19.72
N GLU A 50 -6.34 -0.04 18.90
CA GLU A 50 -5.45 -1.10 19.38
C GLU A 50 -4.02 -0.94 18.85
N TYR A 51 -3.03 -1.10 19.74
CA TYR A 51 -1.61 -1.01 19.40
C TYR A 51 -1.16 -2.24 18.60
N VAL A 52 -0.47 -2.02 17.48
CA VAL A 52 0.04 -3.08 16.61
C VAL A 52 1.56 -3.19 16.76
N ASP A 53 2.02 -4.40 17.08
CA ASP A 53 3.44 -4.73 17.26
C ASP A 53 4.20 -4.71 15.91
N GLU A 54 5.48 -4.31 15.91
CA GLU A 54 6.37 -4.39 14.74
C GLU A 54 6.44 -5.82 14.16
N GLU A 55 6.22 -6.84 14.99
CA GLU A 55 6.12 -8.26 14.62
C GLU A 55 5.05 -8.54 13.54
N ILE A 56 4.06 -7.66 13.34
CA ILE A 56 3.04 -7.85 12.29
C ILE A 56 3.68 -7.96 10.92
N VAL A 57 4.71 -7.18 10.62
CA VAL A 57 5.29 -7.14 9.28
C VAL A 57 5.99 -8.47 8.99
N ASP A 58 6.65 -9.02 9.99
CA ASP A 58 7.30 -10.33 9.87
C ASP A 58 6.25 -11.45 9.79
N TRP A 59 5.14 -11.35 10.52
CA TRP A 59 4.01 -12.26 10.39
C TRP A 59 3.39 -12.20 8.99
N VAL A 60 3.14 -11.01 8.44
CA VAL A 60 2.61 -10.83 7.08
C VAL A 60 3.54 -11.47 6.06
N LYS A 61 4.85 -11.24 6.18
CA LYS A 61 5.86 -11.83 5.28
C LYS A 61 5.93 -13.36 5.38
N ALA A 62 5.68 -13.92 6.57
CA ALA A 62 5.70 -15.36 6.79
C ALA A 62 4.40 -16.06 6.36
N ASN A 63 3.25 -15.37 6.38
CA ASN A 63 1.93 -15.99 6.23
C ASN A 63 1.16 -15.56 4.98
N ILE A 64 1.50 -14.42 4.37
CA ILE A 64 0.78 -13.86 3.23
C ILE A 64 1.72 -13.82 2.03
N HIS A 65 1.22 -14.21 0.87
CA HIS A 65 2.01 -14.21 -0.36
C HIS A 65 2.27 -12.76 -0.83
N PRO A 66 3.49 -12.38 -1.27
CA PRO A 66 3.80 -10.99 -1.64
C PRO A 66 2.94 -10.42 -2.78
N LEU A 67 2.40 -11.28 -3.65
CA LEU A 67 1.47 -10.86 -4.71
C LEU A 67 0.04 -10.58 -4.23
N ASP A 68 -0.32 -10.92 -2.99
CA ASP A 68 -1.67 -10.77 -2.47
C ASP A 68 -2.16 -9.32 -2.55
N ILE A 69 -1.29 -8.35 -2.23
CA ILE A 69 -1.63 -6.93 -2.39
C ILE A 69 -1.90 -6.57 -3.84
N SER A 70 -1.13 -7.11 -4.78
CA SER A 70 -1.33 -6.81 -6.21
C SER A 70 -2.67 -7.35 -6.69
N PHE A 71 -3.03 -8.56 -6.26
CA PHE A 71 -4.34 -9.14 -6.58
C PHE A 71 -5.50 -8.37 -5.95
N LYS A 72 -5.40 -8.01 -4.66
CA LYS A 72 -6.45 -7.25 -3.96
C LYS A 72 -6.66 -5.86 -4.57
N LEU A 73 -5.58 -5.15 -4.93
CA LEU A 73 -5.69 -3.86 -5.60
C LEU A 73 -6.26 -3.98 -7.02
N ALA A 74 -5.91 -5.05 -7.76
CA ALA A 74 -6.45 -5.32 -9.08
C ALA A 74 -7.96 -5.69 -9.04
N GLU A 75 -8.38 -6.47 -8.05
CA GLU A 75 -9.78 -6.88 -7.86
C GLU A 75 -10.70 -5.67 -7.63
N HIS A 76 -10.25 -4.70 -6.84
CA HIS A 76 -11.07 -3.54 -6.47
C HIS A 76 -11.06 -2.41 -7.51
N HIS A 77 -9.97 -2.25 -8.29
CA HIS A 77 -9.79 -1.06 -9.13
C HIS A 77 -9.41 -1.34 -10.59
N GLY A 78 -9.30 -2.60 -11.01
CA GLY A 78 -8.95 -2.96 -12.39
C GLY A 78 -7.53 -2.57 -12.80
N ILE A 79 -6.66 -2.31 -11.82
CA ILE A 79 -5.30 -1.81 -12.04
C ILE A 79 -4.36 -3.01 -12.19
N VAL A 80 -3.72 -3.09 -13.35
CA VAL A 80 -2.64 -4.05 -13.58
C VAL A 80 -1.39 -3.53 -12.90
N LEU A 81 -1.16 -4.01 -11.68
CA LEU A 81 0.09 -3.81 -10.97
C LEU A 81 1.12 -4.77 -11.56
N LEU A 82 1.97 -4.22 -12.42
CA LEU A 82 3.16 -4.95 -12.85
C LEU A 82 3.99 -5.20 -11.59
N LYS A 83 4.23 -6.48 -11.28
CA LYS A 83 5.27 -6.87 -10.32
C LYS A 83 6.53 -6.10 -10.73
N SER A 84 7.14 -5.38 -9.79
CA SER A 84 8.45 -4.80 -10.05
C SER A 84 9.36 -5.95 -10.50
N SER A 85 9.84 -5.91 -11.74
CA SER A 85 10.75 -6.92 -12.29
C SER A 85 12.10 -6.23 -12.52
N GLY A 86 13.13 -6.71 -11.83
CA GLY A 86 14.48 -6.14 -11.86
C GLY A 86 15.37 -6.77 -10.79
N PHE A 87 16.64 -6.39 -10.77
CA PHE A 87 17.54 -6.70 -9.65
C PHE A 87 17.02 -5.92 -8.43
N ASP A 88 16.70 -6.63 -7.34
CA ASP A 88 16.17 -6.10 -6.08
C ASP A 88 14.71 -5.58 -6.12
N ALA A 89 13.83 -6.32 -6.80
CA ALA A 89 12.41 -6.03 -6.75
C ALA A 89 11.85 -6.12 -5.32
N LEU A 90 11.32 -5.00 -4.82
CA LEU A 90 10.53 -4.96 -3.58
C LEU A 90 9.38 -5.96 -3.68
N ASN A 91 9.48 -7.07 -2.95
CA ASN A 91 8.53 -8.18 -3.04
C ASN A 91 7.09 -7.73 -2.71
N TRP A 92 6.96 -6.77 -1.81
CA TRP A 92 5.71 -6.18 -1.35
C TRP A 92 5.48 -4.81 -1.99
N SER A 93 5.51 -4.75 -3.32
CA SER A 93 5.31 -3.47 -4.03
C SER A 93 4.34 -3.56 -5.19
N ALA A 94 3.75 -2.40 -5.51
CA ALA A 94 2.77 -2.22 -6.55
C ALA A 94 3.10 -0.94 -7.34
N ARG A 95 3.23 -1.04 -8.67
CA ARG A 95 3.47 0.12 -9.54
C ARG A 95 2.15 0.70 -10.05
N VAL A 96 1.90 1.98 -9.79
CA VAL A 96 0.72 2.72 -10.24
C VAL A 96 1.12 3.64 -11.40
N SER A 97 0.35 3.61 -12.49
CA SER A 97 0.48 4.59 -13.58
C SER A 97 -0.39 5.80 -13.30
N PHE A 98 0.19 7.00 -13.42
CA PHE A 98 -0.52 8.27 -13.23
C PHE A 98 -1.09 8.85 -14.53
N ALA A 99 -0.99 8.11 -15.64
CA ALA A 99 -1.38 8.63 -16.95
C ALA A 99 -2.79 8.19 -17.41
N ASN A 100 -3.40 7.22 -16.71
CA ASN A 100 -4.47 6.40 -17.29
C ASN A 100 -5.75 6.31 -16.44
N LEU A 101 -5.77 6.85 -15.23
CA LEU A 101 -6.92 6.76 -14.33
C LEU A 101 -7.42 8.16 -13.97
N ASP A 102 -8.67 8.25 -13.54
CA ASP A 102 -9.24 9.47 -12.97
C ASP A 102 -8.84 9.67 -11.49
N ASP A 103 -9.06 10.90 -11.01
CA ASP A 103 -8.79 11.32 -9.63
C ASP A 103 -9.46 10.45 -8.56
N GLU A 104 -10.70 10.05 -8.78
CA GLU A 104 -11.44 9.23 -7.83
C GLU A 104 -10.83 7.84 -7.72
N SER A 105 -10.36 7.28 -8.84
CA SER A 105 -9.61 6.04 -8.90
C SER A 105 -8.33 6.14 -8.08
N TYR A 106 -7.54 7.21 -8.19
CA TYR A 106 -6.34 7.39 -7.35
C TYR A 106 -6.66 7.46 -5.86
N ALA A 107 -7.70 8.20 -5.49
CA ALA A 107 -8.16 8.24 -4.10
C ALA A 107 -8.64 6.87 -3.61
N ALA A 108 -9.30 6.09 -4.47
CA ALA A 108 -9.80 4.76 -4.16
C ALA A 108 -8.69 3.73 -3.97
N ILE A 109 -7.63 3.78 -4.78
CA ILE A 109 -6.41 2.98 -4.59
C ILE A 109 -5.83 3.24 -3.19
N GLY A 110 -5.65 4.51 -2.83
CA GLY A 110 -5.05 4.87 -1.54
C GLY A 110 -5.89 4.35 -0.37
N ARG A 111 -7.22 4.49 -0.43
CA ARG A 111 -8.13 3.91 0.57
C ARG A 111 -8.04 2.39 0.62
N SER A 112 -7.91 1.72 -0.53
CA SER A 112 -7.76 0.27 -0.59
C SER A 112 -6.45 -0.22 0.01
N VAL A 113 -5.34 0.50 -0.13
CA VAL A 113 -4.09 0.18 0.57
C VAL A 113 -4.33 0.09 2.08
N ARG A 114 -5.01 1.09 2.66
CA ARG A 114 -5.36 1.09 4.09
C ARG A 114 -6.32 -0.03 4.47
N ALA A 115 -7.32 -0.30 3.64
CA ALA A 115 -8.28 -1.38 3.89
C ALA A 115 -7.61 -2.76 3.87
N ILE A 116 -6.70 -3.00 2.92
CA ILE A 116 -5.91 -4.24 2.82
C ILE A 116 -5.05 -4.40 4.07
N ALA A 117 -4.34 -3.35 4.49
CA ALA A 117 -3.56 -3.36 5.72
C ALA A 117 -4.40 -3.66 6.96
N SER A 118 -5.58 -3.05 7.07
CA SER A 118 -6.53 -3.33 8.16
C SER A 118 -6.93 -4.81 8.21
N GLY A 119 -7.12 -5.44 7.04
CA GLY A 119 -7.39 -6.87 6.95
C GLY A 119 -6.22 -7.73 7.46
N TYR A 120 -4.98 -7.36 7.15
CA TYR A 120 -3.79 -8.05 7.66
C TYR A 120 -3.64 -7.88 9.18
N VAL A 121 -3.92 -6.68 9.71
CA VAL A 121 -3.95 -6.43 11.17
C VAL A 121 -4.96 -7.33 11.86
N GLN A 122 -6.19 -7.41 11.35
CA GLN A 122 -7.23 -8.27 11.93
C GLN A 122 -6.82 -9.75 11.92
N ALA A 123 -6.25 -10.23 10.82
CA ALA A 123 -5.77 -11.60 10.72
C ALA A 123 -4.63 -11.90 11.71
N TYR A 124 -3.70 -10.96 11.87
CA TYR A 124 -2.61 -11.05 12.83
C TYR A 124 -3.10 -11.07 14.28
N GLN A 125 -4.03 -10.19 14.65
CA GLN A 125 -4.60 -10.16 15.99
C GLN A 125 -5.38 -11.45 16.30
N ALA A 126 -6.13 -11.98 15.33
CA ALA A 126 -6.81 -13.26 15.48
C ALA A 126 -5.82 -14.41 15.71
N PHE A 127 -4.71 -14.42 14.97
CA PHE A 127 -3.61 -15.38 15.18
C PHE A 127 -3.02 -15.27 16.60
N LYS A 128 -2.69 -14.06 17.07
CA LYS A 128 -2.16 -13.85 18.44
C LYS A 128 -3.16 -14.23 19.53
N GLY A 129 -4.44 -13.94 19.34
CA GLY A 129 -5.49 -14.35 20.26
C GLY A 129 -5.60 -15.87 20.37
N ALA A 130 -5.51 -16.59 19.25
CA ALA A 130 -5.55 -18.05 19.22
C ALA A 130 -4.33 -18.70 19.87
N VAL A 131 -3.14 -18.09 19.78
CA VAL A 131 -1.91 -18.60 20.42
C VAL A 131 -1.92 -18.40 21.94
N LYS A 132 -2.69 -17.42 22.45
CA LYS A 132 -2.79 -17.12 23.89
C LYS A 132 -3.90 -17.89 24.62
N ALA A 133 -4.80 -18.54 23.89
CA ALA A 133 -5.93 -19.32 24.43
C ALA A 133 -5.54 -20.78 24.68
#